data_AF-A0A1I3AR49-F1
#
_entry.id   AF-A0A1I3AR49-F1
#
_cell.length_a   1.000
_cell.length_b   1.000
_cell.length_c   1.000
_cell.angle_alpha   90.00
_cell.angle_beta   90.00
_cell.angle_gamma   90.00
#
_symmetry.space_group_name_H-M   'P 1'
#
loop_
_entity.id
_entity.type
_entity.pdbx_description
1 polymer ?
#
loop_
_entity_poly.entity_id
_entity_poly.type
_entity_poly.pdbx_seq_one_letter_code
_entity_poly.pdbx_strand_id
1 'polypeptide(L)'
;MNEIEEAVAIAMKNDVNQHRIQIFDNIAATFDTAQNFVQALILKQTTDCDDAYTALSNIQDFFENLAEHSATSACIFMAHLWPVAGDQVDAHDVYNTIDLWLTDHTDATITRHLEYIATNTADEDVRRHVNDLLAVRAGVE
;
A
#
# COMPACT_ATOMS: atom_id res chain seq x y z
N MET A 1 23.15 -1.88 3.02
CA MET A 1 21.80 -1.33 3.21
C MET A 1 20.94 -2.01 2.17
N ASN A 2 19.95 -2.79 2.61
CA ASN A 2 19.00 -3.44 1.73
C ASN A 2 18.14 -2.36 1.03
N GLU A 3 17.70 -2.56 -0.21
CA GLU A 3 16.89 -1.60 -0.98
C GLU A 3 15.62 -1.20 -0.22
N ILE A 4 15.04 -2.14 0.54
CA ILE A 4 13.89 -1.89 1.43
C ILE A 4 14.26 -0.95 2.60
N GLU A 5 15.44 -1.12 3.21
CA GLU A 5 15.88 -0.24 4.31
C GLU A 5 16.09 1.20 3.82
N GLU A 6 16.62 1.35 2.61
CA GLU A 6 16.77 2.64 1.96
C GLU A 6 15.41 3.30 1.69
N ALA A 7 14.48 2.54 1.09
CA ALA A 7 13.14 3.02 0.79
C ALA A 7 12.37 3.43 2.06
N VAL A 8 12.49 2.66 3.15
CA VAL A 8 11.89 3.04 4.44
C VAL A 8 12.52 4.34 4.97
N ALA A 9 13.85 4.50 4.89
CA ALA A 9 14.50 5.74 5.32
C ALA A 9 14.08 6.97 4.50
N ILE A 10 13.79 6.79 3.21
CA ILE A 10 13.23 7.83 2.34
C ILE A 10 11.79 8.16 2.76
N ALA A 11 10.96 7.14 2.95
CA ALA A 11 9.56 7.28 3.34
C ALA A 11 9.41 7.99 4.69
N MET A 12 10.22 7.63 5.69
CA MET A 12 10.21 8.27 7.01
C MET A 12 10.55 9.76 6.99
N LYS A 13 11.23 10.25 5.94
CA LYS A 13 11.55 11.66 5.76
C LYS A 13 10.58 12.40 4.84
N ASN A 14 9.63 11.66 4.26
CA ASN A 14 8.76 12.12 3.19
C ASN A 14 9.52 12.79 2.02
N ASP A 15 10.75 12.32 1.74
CA ASP A 15 11.67 12.91 0.74
C ASP A 15 11.50 12.23 -0.62
N VAL A 16 10.27 12.30 -1.14
CA VAL A 16 9.95 11.83 -2.50
C VAL A 16 10.46 12.87 -3.49
N ASN A 17 11.32 12.46 -4.40
CA ASN A 17 11.78 13.28 -5.51
C ASN A 17 12.07 12.40 -6.73
N GLN A 18 12.14 13.01 -7.91
CA GLN A 18 12.26 12.29 -9.18
C GLN A 18 13.42 11.28 -9.26
N HIS A 19 14.53 11.54 -8.55
CA HIS A 19 15.69 10.65 -8.56
C HIS A 19 15.49 9.38 -7.74
N ARG A 20 14.49 9.36 -6.85
CA ARG A 20 14.22 8.25 -5.93
C ARG A 20 12.97 7.45 -6.29
N ILE A 21 12.14 7.94 -7.21
CA ILE A 21 10.94 7.23 -7.71
C ILE A 21 11.31 5.82 -8.18
N GLN A 22 12.42 5.67 -8.89
CA GLN A 22 12.84 4.38 -9.45
C GLN A 22 13.01 3.30 -8.37
N ILE A 23 13.41 3.66 -7.15
CA ILE A 23 13.51 2.71 -6.03
C ILE A 23 12.12 2.16 -5.69
N PHE A 24 11.13 3.05 -5.59
CA PHE A 24 9.75 2.65 -5.31
C PHE A 24 9.14 1.84 -6.45
N ASP A 25 9.40 2.21 -7.71
CA ASP A 25 8.92 1.43 -8.86
C ASP A 25 9.54 0.03 -8.91
N ASN A 26 10.83 -0.11 -8.58
CA ASN A 26 11.48 -1.41 -8.49
C ASN A 26 10.88 -2.27 -7.37
N ILE A 27 10.61 -1.67 -6.21
CA ILE A 27 9.99 -2.35 -5.07
C ILE A 27 8.55 -2.75 -5.39
N ALA A 28 7.79 -1.89 -6.07
CA ALA A 28 6.41 -2.15 -6.46
C ALA A 28 6.31 -3.22 -7.57
N ALA A 29 7.37 -3.46 -8.33
CA ALA A 29 7.36 -4.38 -9.47
C ALA A 29 7.12 -5.85 -9.10
N THR A 30 7.36 -6.24 -7.84
CA THR A 30 7.11 -7.62 -7.38
C THR A 30 6.29 -7.65 -6.10
N PHE A 31 5.49 -8.72 -5.94
CA PHE A 31 4.61 -8.88 -4.78
C PHE A 31 5.41 -8.91 -3.47
N ASP A 32 6.45 -9.74 -3.41
CA ASP A 32 7.24 -9.95 -2.18
C ASP A 32 7.94 -8.67 -1.73
N THR A 33 8.55 -7.92 -2.65
CA THR A 33 9.24 -6.67 -2.30
C THR A 33 8.28 -5.58 -1.86
N ALA A 34 7.13 -5.45 -2.52
CA ALA A 34 6.08 -4.50 -2.14
C ALA A 34 5.51 -4.81 -0.76
N GLN A 35 5.17 -6.07 -0.49
CA GLN A 35 4.67 -6.52 0.80
C GLN A 35 5.71 -6.29 1.91
N ASN A 36 6.97 -6.69 1.68
CA ASN A 36 8.03 -6.53 2.67
C ASN A 36 8.32 -5.06 2.96
N PHE A 37 8.26 -4.18 1.95
CA PHE A 37 8.42 -2.74 2.15
C PHE A 37 7.31 -2.16 3.02
N VAL A 38 6.04 -2.46 2.71
CA VAL A 38 4.90 -1.97 3.50
C VAL A 38 4.97 -2.49 4.94
N GLN A 39 5.28 -3.77 5.14
CA GLN A 39 5.46 -4.34 6.48
C GLN A 39 6.60 -3.67 7.27
N ALA A 40 7.74 -3.42 6.61
CA ALA A 40 8.87 -2.74 7.24
C ALA A 40 8.54 -1.28 7.59
N LEU A 41 7.79 -0.59 6.73
CA LEU A 41 7.36 0.79 6.95
C LEU A 41 6.37 0.87 8.12
N ILE A 42 5.40 -0.04 8.20
CA ILE A 42 4.46 -0.14 9.32
C ILE A 42 5.22 -0.38 10.62
N LEU A 43 6.08 -1.41 10.66
CA LEU A 43 6.88 -1.72 11.85
C LEU A 43 7.68 -0.50 12.32
N LYS A 44 8.26 0.24 11.37
CA LYS A 44 9.05 1.43 11.68
C LYS A 44 8.18 2.57 12.24
N GLN A 45 7.07 2.88 11.59
CA GLN A 45 6.16 3.94 12.01
C GLN A 45 5.49 3.63 13.35
N THR A 46 5.06 2.40 13.58
CA THR A 46 4.49 1.99 14.88
C THR A 46 5.51 1.95 16.00
N THR A 47 6.81 1.88 15.69
CA THR A 47 7.89 2.00 16.69
C THR A 47 8.15 3.46 17.04
N ASP A 48 7.99 4.37 16.07
CA ASP A 48 8.33 5.78 16.21
C ASP A 48 7.13 6.66 16.64
N CYS A 49 5.89 6.20 16.45
CA CYS A 49 4.65 6.91 16.79
C CYS A 49 4.03 6.40 18.11
N ASP A 50 3.37 7.31 18.83
CA ASP A 50 2.70 7.01 20.11
C ASP A 50 1.38 6.22 19.95
N ASP A 51 0.77 6.25 18.76
CA ASP A 51 -0.46 5.52 18.45
C ASP A 51 -0.50 5.01 16.99
N ALA A 52 -1.25 3.92 16.78
CA ALA A 52 -1.33 3.21 15.51
C ALA A 52 -2.07 3.99 14.42
N TYR A 53 -3.02 4.86 14.80
CA TYR A 53 -3.74 5.69 13.84
C TYR A 53 -2.81 6.74 13.23
N THR A 54 -2.03 7.44 14.05
CA THR A 54 -1.00 8.38 13.58
C THR A 54 0.02 7.68 12.70
N ALA A 55 0.45 6.46 13.06
CA ALA A 55 1.35 5.67 12.23
C ALA A 55 0.76 5.37 10.83
N LEU A 56 -0.49 4.92 10.75
CA LEU A 56 -1.16 4.65 9.48
C LEU A 56 -1.39 5.93 8.65
N SER A 57 -1.82 7.02 9.30
CA SER A 57 -2.00 8.31 8.63
C SER A 57 -0.70 8.82 8.00
N ASN A 58 0.43 8.72 8.72
CA ASN A 58 1.73 9.12 8.18
C ASN A 58 2.16 8.26 6.97
N ILE A 59 1.81 6.97 6.96
CA ILE A 59 2.07 6.08 5.82
C ILE A 59 1.20 6.47 4.63
N GLN A 60 -0.09 6.76 4.89
CA GLN A 60 -1.01 7.22 3.87
C GLN A 60 -0.52 8.53 3.24
N ASP A 61 -0.17 9.54 4.06
CA ASP A 61 0.37 10.82 3.59
C ASP A 61 1.62 10.63 2.71
N PHE A 62 2.48 9.68 3.07
CA PHE A 62 3.65 9.35 2.27
C PHE A 62 3.27 8.73 0.92
N PHE A 63 2.33 7.78 0.88
CA PHE A 63 1.86 7.20 -0.37
C PHE A 63 1.11 8.22 -1.24
N GLU A 64 0.37 9.14 -0.63
CA GLU A 64 -0.28 10.25 -1.32
C GLU A 64 0.75 11.15 -2.02
N ASN A 65 1.81 11.54 -1.30
CA ASN A 65 2.93 12.28 -1.89
C ASN A 65 3.65 11.47 -2.98
N LEU A 66 3.85 10.17 -2.79
CA LEU A 66 4.45 9.30 -3.80
C LEU A 66 3.64 9.28 -5.10
N ALA A 67 2.31 9.36 -5.03
CA ALA A 67 1.46 9.27 -6.20
C ALA A 67 1.52 10.49 -7.12
N GLU A 68 1.95 11.66 -6.61
CA GLU A 68 2.27 12.82 -7.46
C GLU A 68 3.37 12.50 -8.49
N HIS A 69 4.11 11.42 -8.23
CA HIS A 69 5.29 11.03 -8.96
C HIS A 69 5.18 9.63 -9.59
N SER A 70 4.54 8.68 -8.90
CA SER A 70 4.27 7.32 -9.38
C SER A 70 2.97 6.79 -8.77
N ALA A 71 1.85 7.11 -9.42
CA ALA A 71 0.53 6.69 -8.98
C ALA A 71 0.36 5.17 -8.91
N THR A 72 0.92 4.42 -9.87
CA THR A 72 0.86 2.95 -9.88
C THR A 72 1.56 2.35 -8.66
N SER A 73 2.79 2.78 -8.35
CA SER A 73 3.54 2.28 -7.21
C SER A 73 2.87 2.62 -5.88
N ALA A 74 2.35 3.85 -5.74
CA ALA A 74 1.58 4.25 -4.58
C ALA A 74 0.32 3.39 -4.40
N CYS A 75 -0.45 3.14 -5.47
CA CYS A 75 -1.63 2.26 -5.41
C CYS A 75 -1.26 0.83 -5.02
N ILE A 76 -0.16 0.29 -5.54
CA ILE A 76 0.32 -1.05 -5.17
C ILE A 76 0.64 -1.10 -3.67
N PHE A 77 1.30 -0.08 -3.12
CA PHE A 77 1.60 -0.04 -1.69
C PHE A 77 0.35 0.15 -0.83
N MET A 78 -0.61 0.99 -1.27
CA MET A 78 -1.92 1.12 -0.64
C MET A 78 -2.68 -0.22 -0.60
N ALA A 79 -2.64 -1.01 -1.68
CA ALA A 79 -3.24 -2.35 -1.72
C ALA A 79 -2.64 -3.31 -0.69
N HIS A 80 -1.33 -3.22 -0.46
CA HIS A 80 -0.64 -4.02 0.56
C HIS A 80 -0.78 -3.46 1.97
N LEU A 81 -1.12 -2.18 2.14
CA LEU A 81 -1.41 -1.56 3.42
C LEU A 81 -2.78 -2.01 3.96
N TRP A 82 -3.78 -2.14 3.08
CA TRP A 82 -5.17 -2.45 3.46
C TRP A 82 -5.30 -3.66 4.39
N PRO A 83 -4.71 -4.84 4.08
CA PRO A 83 -4.82 -6.01 4.96
C PRO A 83 -4.20 -5.80 6.34
N VAL A 84 -3.19 -4.93 6.46
CA VAL A 84 -2.48 -4.68 7.71
C VAL A 84 -3.16 -3.58 8.54
N ALA A 85 -3.72 -2.58 7.86
CA ALA A 85 -4.59 -1.59 8.50
C ALA A 85 -5.84 -2.26 9.10
N GLY A 86 -6.34 -3.29 8.40
CA GLY A 86 -7.44 -4.23 8.73
C GLY A 86 -7.65 -4.46 10.22
N ASP A 87 -6.58 -4.98 10.81
CA ASP A 87 -6.61 -5.60 12.13
C ASP A 87 -6.33 -4.65 13.29
N GLN A 88 -5.78 -3.47 13.02
CA GLN A 88 -5.09 -2.69 14.07
C GLN A 88 -5.81 -1.42 14.52
N VAL A 89 -6.63 -0.79 13.66
CA VAL A 89 -7.02 0.61 13.92
C VAL A 89 -8.51 0.91 13.73
N ASP A 90 -9.32 0.02 13.15
CA ASP A 90 -10.73 0.33 12.81
C ASP A 90 -10.84 1.66 12.03
N ALA A 91 -9.80 1.95 11.22
CA ALA A 91 -9.60 3.23 10.56
C ALA A 91 -10.44 3.32 9.28
N HIS A 92 -11.75 3.45 9.44
CA HIS A 92 -12.71 3.54 8.33
C HIS A 92 -12.30 4.54 7.24
N ASP A 93 -11.74 5.69 7.61
CA ASP A 93 -11.31 6.72 6.66
C ASP A 93 -10.10 6.28 5.81
N VAL A 94 -9.20 5.47 6.38
CA VAL A 94 -8.03 4.93 5.69
C VAL A 94 -8.45 3.89 4.65
N TYR A 95 -9.37 2.97 5.01
CA TYR A 95 -9.89 1.99 4.04
C TYR A 95 -10.63 2.64 2.89
N ASN A 96 -11.54 3.58 3.20
CA ASN A 96 -12.31 4.27 2.16
C ASN A 96 -11.38 4.99 1.19
N THR A 97 -10.29 5.59 1.68
CA THR A 97 -9.32 6.27 0.83
C THR A 97 -8.55 5.28 -0.04
N ILE A 98 -8.08 4.16 0.52
CA ILE A 98 -7.43 3.10 -0.25
C ILE A 98 -8.38 2.55 -1.32
N ASP A 99 -9.64 2.27 -0.95
CA ASP A 99 -10.64 1.72 -1.87
C ASP A 99 -10.88 2.66 -3.06
N LEU A 100 -11.05 3.96 -2.81
CA LEU A 100 -11.20 4.97 -3.88
C LEU A 100 -10.01 4.97 -4.85
N TRP A 101 -8.79 4.90 -4.32
CA TRP A 101 -7.58 4.84 -5.14
C TRP A 101 -7.52 3.57 -5.99
N LEU A 102 -7.85 2.45 -5.37
CA LEU A 102 -7.89 1.15 -6.03
C LEU A 102 -9.08 1.00 -6.97
N THR A 103 -10.12 1.83 -6.92
CA THR A 103 -11.17 1.83 -7.95
C THR A 103 -10.83 2.76 -9.12
N ASP A 104 -10.20 3.91 -8.84
CA ASP A 104 -9.95 4.94 -9.87
C ASP A 104 -8.77 4.61 -10.81
N HIS A 105 -7.83 3.74 -10.39
CA HIS A 105 -6.63 3.44 -11.18
C HIS A 105 -6.70 2.11 -11.93
N THR A 106 -6.88 2.12 -13.25
CA THR A 106 -7.09 0.90 -14.06
C THR A 106 -5.81 0.14 -14.47
N ASP A 107 -4.67 0.38 -13.81
CA ASP A 107 -3.41 -0.30 -14.16
C ASP A 107 -3.51 -1.83 -13.93
N ALA A 108 -3.12 -2.61 -14.93
CA ALA A 108 -3.18 -4.08 -14.88
C ALA A 108 -2.23 -4.67 -13.83
N THR A 109 -1.16 -3.95 -13.47
CA THR A 109 -0.23 -4.34 -12.42
C THR A 109 -0.90 -4.30 -11.05
N ILE A 110 -1.70 -3.25 -10.77
CA ILE A 110 -2.49 -3.16 -9.54
C ILE A 110 -3.44 -4.36 -9.45
N THR A 111 -4.14 -4.70 -10.53
CA THR A 111 -5.04 -5.87 -10.57
C THR A 111 -4.31 -7.17 -10.23
N ARG A 112 -3.11 -7.40 -10.77
CA ARG A 112 -2.30 -8.59 -10.44
C ARG A 112 -1.92 -8.65 -8.98
N HIS A 113 -1.62 -7.51 -8.36
CA HIS A 113 -1.32 -7.43 -6.92
C HIS A 113 -2.53 -7.79 -6.07
N LEU A 114 -3.71 -7.27 -6.42
CA LEU A 114 -4.97 -7.63 -5.76
C LEU A 114 -5.28 -9.13 -5.91
N GLU A 115 -5.16 -9.69 -7.12
CA GLU A 115 -5.34 -11.13 -7.35
C GLU A 115 -4.39 -11.98 -6.50
N TYR A 116 -3.11 -11.57 -6.40
CA TYR A 116 -2.13 -12.23 -5.55
C TYR A 116 -2.53 -12.17 -4.08
N ILE A 117 -2.93 -11.01 -3.56
CA ILE A 117 -3.36 -10.83 -2.17
C ILE A 117 -4.57 -11.72 -1.89
N ALA A 118 -5.61 -11.70 -2.73
CA ALA A 118 -6.81 -12.53 -2.54
C ALA A 118 -6.47 -14.04 -2.52
N THR A 119 -5.54 -14.47 -3.37
CA THR A 119 -5.13 -15.87 -3.47
C THR A 119 -4.32 -16.33 -2.27
N ASN A 120 -3.43 -15.49 -1.74
CA ASN A 120 -2.42 -15.89 -0.75
C ASN A 120 -2.75 -15.48 0.68
N THR A 121 -3.73 -14.58 0.89
CA THR A 121 -4.15 -14.23 2.24
C THR A 121 -4.88 -15.40 2.91
N ALA A 122 -4.58 -15.64 4.19
CA ALA A 122 -5.31 -16.58 5.02
C ALA A 122 -6.61 -15.97 5.59
N ASP A 123 -6.69 -14.65 5.61
CA ASP A 123 -7.82 -13.88 6.14
C ASP A 123 -8.98 -13.86 5.13
N GLU A 124 -10.15 -14.38 5.56
CA GLU A 124 -11.33 -14.47 4.72
C GLU A 124 -11.99 -13.11 4.44
N ASP A 125 -11.94 -12.19 5.39
CA ASP A 125 -12.50 -10.85 5.23
C ASP A 125 -11.66 -10.02 4.25
N VAL A 126 -10.32 -10.10 4.36
CA VAL A 126 -9.41 -9.53 3.36
C VAL A 126 -9.66 -10.15 1.99
N ARG A 127 -9.77 -11.47 1.90
CA ARG A 127 -10.01 -12.16 0.62
C ARG A 127 -11.32 -11.69 -0.01
N ARG A 128 -12.40 -11.61 0.76
CA ARG A 128 -13.70 -11.15 0.28
C ARG A 128 -13.61 -9.73 -0.24
N HIS A 129 -13.08 -8.80 0.56
CA HIS A 129 -12.96 -7.40 0.18
C HIS A 129 -12.16 -7.20 -1.12
N VAL A 130 -11.00 -7.83 -1.22
CA VAL A 130 -10.16 -7.73 -2.42
C VAL A 130 -10.87 -8.31 -3.65
N ASN A 131 -11.64 -9.39 -3.51
CA ASN A 131 -12.46 -9.91 -4.60
C ASN A 131 -13.59 -8.95 -5.00
N ASP A 132 -14.22 -8.26 -4.05
CA ASP A 132 -15.25 -7.24 -4.34
C ASP A 132 -14.64 -6.06 -5.11
N LEU A 133 -13.44 -5.59 -4.71
CA LEU A 133 -12.69 -4.57 -5.47
C LEU A 133 -12.35 -5.05 -6.89
N LEU A 134 -11.91 -6.29 -7.05
CA LEU A 134 -11.64 -6.88 -8.37
C LEU A 134 -12.89 -6.97 -9.24
N ALA A 135 -14.07 -7.27 -8.67
CA ALA A 135 -15.34 -7.31 -9.39
C ALA A 135 -15.78 -5.91 -9.87
N VAL A 136 -15.68 -4.90 -8.99
CA VAL A 136 -15.95 -3.49 -9.34
C VAL A 136 -15.02 -3.04 -10.48
N ARG A 137 -13.72 -3.33 -10.38
CA ARG A 137 -12.73 -3.00 -11.43
C ARG A 137 -13.01 -3.71 -12.75
N ALA A 138 -13.63 -4.88 -12.72
CA ALA A 138 -14.04 -5.62 -13.92
C ALA A 138 -15.35 -5.11 -14.54
N GLY A 139 -16.06 -4.20 -13.87
CA GLY A 139 -17.39 -3.72 -14.29
C GLY A 139 -18.49 -4.77 -14.13
N VAL A 140 -18.31 -5.70 -13.19
CA VAL A 140 -19.27 -6.76 -12.86
C VAL A 140 -19.95 -6.35 -11.56
N GLU A 141 -20.99 -5.52 -11.66
CA GLU A 141 -21.88 -5.15 -10.53
C GLU A 141 -23.13 -6.05 -10.48
#